data_AF-A0A9D4Q7Y3-F1
#
_entry.id   AF-A0A9D4Q7Y3-F1
#
_cell.length_a   1.000
_cell.length_b   1.000
_cell.length_c   1.000
_cell.angle_alpha   90.00
_cell.angle_beta   90.00
_cell.angle_gamma   90.00
#
_symmetry.space_group_name_H-M   'P 1'
#
loop_
_entity.id
_entity.type
_entity.pdbx_description
1 polymer ?
#
loop_
_entity_poly.entity_id
_entity_poly.type
_entity_poly.pdbx_seq_one_letter_code
_entity_poly.pdbx_strand_id
1 'polypeptide(L)'
;MGPEKNTSPTELLDNIYTPDAEILHARMMGSTNTALITFAGLQVPRYVYYYRAEYRCYIHRPRKQVCTICLALGHRADVCPTPSERRCHACGVETPAPQHSCTTRCFHCKGDHPATHPQCPARERKPPNKQYVKKALEAKALTQPPTSPPKGHRPRSRTRRSRSKSRGKSQDKSTAPLKNTPGTTSKPRTPTPGPIQKKNRSGSAEGSESPPAKKPAPAGQTPPAKQELQDALAALRDSLKAEVTSMIAEAINDFRPQDSSPLAPNIKGLTKRPHPYIRPSLLTQDTVLKEQDGPPSTSYRSSGEQ
;
A
#
# COMPACT_ATOMS: atom_id res chain seq x y z
N MET A 1 -15.85 -8.47 17.31
CA MET A 1 -15.02 -9.65 17.55
C MET A 1 -14.26 -9.96 16.28
N GLY A 2 -13.06 -9.40 16.12
CA GLY A 2 -12.21 -9.69 14.96
C GLY A 2 -11.86 -11.18 14.79
N PRO A 3 -11.16 -11.55 13.70
CA PRO A 3 -10.67 -12.92 13.52
C PRO A 3 -9.78 -13.32 14.70
N GLU A 4 -10.00 -14.54 15.18
CA GLU A 4 -9.25 -15.09 16.32
C GLU A 4 -7.78 -15.31 15.94
N LYS A 5 -6.92 -15.33 16.96
CA LYS A 5 -5.51 -15.65 16.74
C LYS A 5 -5.41 -17.10 16.27
N ASN A 6 -4.55 -17.33 15.28
CA ASN A 6 -4.31 -18.66 14.70
C ASN A 6 -5.47 -19.26 13.88
N THR A 7 -6.47 -18.46 13.48
CA THR A 7 -7.44 -18.90 12.46
C THR A 7 -6.70 -19.39 11.22
N SER A 8 -7.06 -20.59 10.75
CA SER A 8 -6.41 -21.20 9.60
C SER A 8 -6.70 -20.39 8.32
N PRO A 9 -5.78 -20.35 7.33
CA PRO A 9 -6.04 -19.65 6.06
C PRO A 9 -7.31 -20.13 5.34
N THR A 10 -7.63 -21.43 5.44
CA THR A 10 -8.84 -22.03 4.86
C THR A 10 -10.10 -21.56 5.55
N GLU A 11 -10.14 -21.63 6.88
CA GLU A 11 -11.30 -21.14 7.65
C GLU A 11 -11.53 -19.64 7.44
N LEU A 12 -10.44 -18.87 7.36
CA LEU A 12 -10.53 -17.44 7.08
C LEU A 12 -11.15 -17.17 5.71
N LEU A 13 -10.76 -17.94 4.68
CA LEU A 13 -11.29 -17.83 3.31
C LEU A 13 -12.76 -18.27 3.22
N ASP A 14 -13.15 -19.33 3.93
CA ASP A 14 -14.52 -19.86 3.89
C ASP A 14 -15.53 -18.90 4.53
N ASN A 15 -15.08 -18.11 5.51
CA ASN A 15 -15.95 -17.23 6.31
C ASN A 15 -15.86 -15.75 5.93
N ILE A 16 -14.99 -15.39 4.99
CA ILE A 16 -14.86 -14.03 4.47
C ILE A 16 -15.57 -13.88 3.14
N TYR A 17 -16.35 -12.81 2.98
CA TYR A 17 -16.94 -12.46 1.70
C TYR A 17 -16.97 -10.95 1.47
N THR A 18 -17.01 -10.55 0.21
CA THR A 18 -17.23 -9.16 -0.21
C THR A 18 -18.03 -9.14 -1.51
N PRO A 19 -19.02 -8.23 -1.67
CA PRO A 19 -19.87 -8.19 -2.86
C PRO A 19 -19.15 -7.66 -4.10
N ASP A 20 -18.12 -6.82 -3.90
CA ASP A 20 -17.55 -5.98 -4.97
C ASP A 20 -16.21 -6.49 -5.50
N ALA A 21 -15.63 -7.55 -4.92
CA ALA A 21 -14.33 -8.08 -5.32
C ALA A 21 -14.19 -9.59 -5.09
N GLU A 22 -13.36 -10.23 -5.92
CA GLU A 22 -12.96 -11.62 -5.72
C GLU A 22 -11.77 -11.68 -4.73
N ILE A 23 -11.84 -12.57 -3.75
CA ILE A 23 -10.77 -12.81 -2.78
C ILE A 23 -9.91 -13.95 -3.28
N LEU A 24 -8.62 -13.70 -3.48
CA LEU A 24 -7.67 -14.70 -4.00
C LEU A 24 -6.98 -15.46 -2.86
N HIS A 25 -6.64 -14.76 -1.79
CA HIS A 25 -5.93 -15.34 -0.66
C HIS A 25 -6.23 -14.54 0.62
N ALA A 26 -6.25 -15.23 1.75
CA ALA A 26 -6.36 -14.61 3.07
C ALA A 26 -5.51 -15.39 4.08
N ARG A 27 -4.80 -14.68 4.95
CA ARG A 27 -4.04 -15.29 6.05
C ARG A 27 -3.91 -14.36 7.24
N MET A 28 -3.73 -14.90 8.44
CA MET A 28 -3.43 -14.11 9.63
C MET A 28 -2.02 -13.49 9.58
N MET A 29 -1.85 -12.28 10.14
CA MET A 29 -0.56 -11.62 10.30
C MET A 29 0.06 -11.95 11.66
N GLY A 30 0.90 -12.98 11.70
CA GLY A 30 1.57 -13.41 12.93
C GLY A 30 0.55 -13.79 14.02
N SER A 31 0.79 -13.33 15.25
CA SER A 31 -0.09 -13.58 16.42
C SER A 31 -1.10 -12.46 16.68
N THR A 32 -1.34 -11.60 15.70
CA THR A 32 -2.27 -10.45 15.84
C THR A 32 -3.68 -10.82 15.38
N ASN A 33 -4.68 -10.04 15.79
CA ASN A 33 -6.06 -10.15 15.30
C ASN A 33 -6.24 -9.46 13.92
N THR A 34 -5.18 -9.41 13.12
CA THR A 34 -5.21 -8.74 11.81
C THR A 34 -4.93 -9.75 10.72
N ALA A 35 -5.76 -9.74 9.68
CA ALA A 35 -5.62 -10.60 8.52
C ALA A 35 -5.08 -9.81 7.32
N LEU A 36 -4.24 -10.47 6.53
CA LEU A 36 -3.78 -10.02 5.23
C LEU A 36 -4.67 -10.65 4.14
N ILE A 37 -5.40 -9.83 3.39
CA ILE A 37 -6.29 -10.29 2.32
C ILE A 37 -5.80 -9.75 0.98
N THR A 38 -5.70 -10.65 0.01
CA THR A 38 -5.33 -10.34 -1.37
C THR A 38 -6.59 -10.40 -2.24
N PHE A 39 -6.97 -9.27 -2.82
CA PHE A 39 -8.11 -9.17 -3.74
C PHE A 39 -7.67 -9.28 -5.19
N ALA A 40 -8.55 -9.79 -6.05
CA ALA A 40 -8.38 -9.69 -7.49
C ALA A 40 -8.66 -8.24 -7.93
N GLY A 41 -7.73 -7.67 -8.71
CA GLY A 41 -7.89 -6.32 -9.25
C GLY A 41 -6.95 -5.29 -8.62
N LEU A 42 -7.24 -4.01 -8.88
CA LEU A 42 -6.41 -2.87 -8.43
C LEU A 42 -7.08 -2.03 -7.34
N GLN A 43 -8.34 -2.37 -7.00
CA GLN A 43 -9.11 -1.67 -5.99
C GLN A 43 -9.32 -2.57 -4.77
N VAL A 44 -9.17 -1.96 -3.61
CA VAL A 44 -9.42 -2.59 -2.32
C VAL A 44 -10.83 -2.20 -1.89
N PRO A 45 -11.74 -3.16 -1.64
CA PRO A 45 -13.05 -2.88 -1.07
C PRO A 45 -12.93 -2.08 0.22
N ARG A 46 -13.89 -1.21 0.50
CA ARG A 46 -13.88 -0.43 1.76
C ARG A 46 -14.15 -1.34 2.97
N TYR A 47 -14.98 -2.36 2.78
CA TYR A 47 -15.40 -3.30 3.79
C TYR A 47 -15.39 -4.74 3.26
N VAL A 48 -15.20 -5.68 4.18
CA VAL A 48 -15.43 -7.12 4.00
C VAL A 48 -16.29 -7.61 5.15
N TYR A 49 -16.94 -8.75 4.96
CA TYR A 49 -17.71 -9.39 6.01
C TYR A 49 -17.03 -10.68 6.43
N TYR A 50 -16.80 -10.84 7.74
CA TYR A 50 -16.26 -12.05 8.34
C TYR A 50 -17.22 -12.53 9.43
N TYR A 51 -17.74 -13.75 9.31
CA TYR A 51 -18.85 -14.26 10.14
C TYR A 51 -20.02 -13.26 10.29
N ARG A 52 -20.40 -12.61 9.18
CA ARG A 52 -21.46 -11.58 9.09
C ARG A 52 -21.16 -10.25 9.79
N ALA A 53 -20.01 -10.08 10.43
CA ALA A 53 -19.57 -8.80 10.95
C ALA A 53 -18.80 -8.00 9.89
N GLU A 54 -19.06 -6.70 9.81
CA GLU A 54 -18.43 -5.79 8.85
C GLU A 54 -17.06 -5.32 9.37
N TYR A 55 -16.02 -5.48 8.57
CA TYR A 55 -14.66 -5.03 8.87
C TYR A 55 -14.15 -4.08 7.81
N ARG A 56 -13.60 -2.96 8.26
CA ARG A 56 -12.97 -1.99 7.36
C ARG A 56 -11.61 -2.52 6.88
N CYS A 57 -11.42 -2.47 5.58
CA CYS A 57 -10.14 -2.80 4.96
C CYS A 57 -9.23 -1.58 4.85
N TYR A 58 -7.94 -1.81 5.04
CA TYR A 58 -6.89 -0.82 4.80
C TYR A 58 -5.86 -1.39 3.84
N ILE A 59 -5.34 -0.56 2.94
CA ILE A 59 -4.25 -0.97 2.04
C ILE A 59 -3.03 -1.34 2.88
N HIS A 60 -2.52 -2.56 2.71
CA HIS A 60 -1.33 -3.01 3.42
C HIS A 60 -0.12 -2.21 2.93
N ARG A 61 0.60 -1.60 3.88
CA ARG A 61 1.85 -0.88 3.61
C ARG A 61 2.98 -1.65 4.26
N PRO A 62 3.55 -2.65 3.57
CA PRO A 62 4.66 -3.41 4.12
C PRO A 62 5.82 -2.46 4.41
N ARG A 63 6.42 -2.59 5.59
CA ARG A 63 7.63 -1.84 5.93
C ARG A 63 8.83 -2.44 5.22
N LYS A 64 9.83 -1.60 4.92
CA LYS A 64 11.12 -2.09 4.42
C LYS A 64 11.75 -3.01 5.49
N GLN A 65 12.16 -4.19 5.05
CA GLN A 65 12.98 -5.08 5.85
C GLN A 65 14.35 -4.43 6.06
N VAL A 66 14.91 -4.64 7.25
CA VAL A 66 16.24 -4.18 7.63
C VAL A 66 17.09 -5.44 7.77
N CYS A 67 18.20 -5.52 7.06
CA CYS A 67 19.14 -6.61 7.20
C CYS A 67 19.72 -6.61 8.61
N THR A 68 19.77 -7.75 9.30
CA THR A 68 20.37 -7.83 10.64
C THR A 68 21.90 -7.85 10.59
N ILE A 69 22.53 -7.97 9.42
CA ILE A 69 24.00 -8.00 9.28
C ILE A 69 24.53 -6.59 8.96
N CYS A 70 24.19 -6.05 7.79
CA CYS A 70 24.70 -4.75 7.34
C CYS A 70 23.78 -3.56 7.64
N LEU A 71 22.62 -3.80 8.27
CA LEU A 71 21.58 -2.80 8.57
C LEU A 71 21.01 -2.04 7.37
N ALA A 72 21.35 -2.41 6.14
CA ALA A 72 20.74 -1.82 4.95
C ALA A 72 19.26 -2.18 4.81
N LEU A 73 18.51 -1.35 4.08
CA LEU A 73 17.09 -1.56 3.81
C LEU A 73 16.90 -2.39 2.53
N GLY A 74 15.92 -3.28 2.54
CA GLY A 74 15.40 -3.93 1.33
C GLY A 74 15.73 -5.42 1.17
N HIS A 75 16.61 -5.97 2.02
CA HIS A 75 16.94 -7.40 2.00
C HIS A 75 16.98 -7.98 3.42
N ARG A 76 17.03 -9.31 3.48
CA ARG A 76 17.15 -10.09 4.73
C ARG A 76 18.59 -10.57 4.89
N ALA A 77 18.98 -10.97 6.09
CA ALA A 77 20.34 -11.39 6.40
C ALA A 77 20.82 -12.63 5.63
N ASP A 78 19.93 -13.57 5.34
CA ASP A 78 20.18 -14.77 4.55
C ASP A 78 20.56 -14.48 3.09
N VAL A 79 20.16 -13.32 2.57
CA VAL A 79 20.46 -12.85 1.20
C VAL A 79 21.24 -11.53 1.22
N CYS A 80 22.06 -11.33 2.25
CA CYS A 80 22.85 -10.12 2.39
C CYS A 80 23.95 -10.07 1.32
N PRO A 81 24.05 -9.00 0.50
CA PRO A 81 25.10 -8.86 -0.49
C PRO A 81 26.47 -8.58 0.16
N THR A 82 26.50 -8.01 1.37
CA THR A 82 27.73 -7.69 2.11
C THR A 82 27.71 -8.32 3.50
N PRO A 83 27.87 -9.66 3.61
CA PRO A 83 27.82 -10.35 4.90
C PRO A 83 29.04 -10.07 5.79
N SER A 84 30.14 -9.60 5.21
CA SER A 84 31.37 -9.20 5.91
C SER A 84 31.24 -7.86 6.63
N GLU A 85 30.43 -6.94 6.11
CA GLU A 85 30.21 -5.60 6.64
C GLU A 85 29.18 -5.61 7.78
N ARG A 86 29.52 -6.30 8.87
CA ARG A 86 28.67 -6.35 10.07
C ARG A 86 28.61 -4.98 10.73
N ARG A 87 27.40 -4.55 11.09
CA ARG A 87 27.18 -3.27 11.79
C ARG A 87 26.51 -3.48 13.12
N CYS A 88 26.83 -2.64 14.10
CA CYS A 88 26.18 -2.67 15.41
C CYS A 88 24.68 -2.34 15.29
N HIS A 89 23.80 -3.21 15.79
CA HIS A 89 22.34 -2.98 15.81
C HIS A 89 21.88 -1.71 16.54
N ALA A 90 22.64 -1.27 17.54
CA ALA A 90 22.29 -0.11 18.36
C ALA A 90 22.74 1.21 17.73
N CYS A 91 23.98 1.31 17.24
CA CYS A 91 24.57 2.56 16.78
C CYS A 91 24.93 2.61 15.29
N GLY A 92 24.95 1.46 14.60
CA GLY A 92 25.26 1.37 13.17
C GLY A 92 26.74 1.44 12.79
N VAL A 93 27.65 1.47 13.78
CA VAL A 93 29.11 1.43 13.54
C VAL A 93 29.51 0.11 12.88
N GLU A 94 30.41 0.19 11.91
CA GLU A 94 30.98 -0.96 11.19
C GLU A 94 31.99 -1.71 12.05
N THR A 95 31.93 -3.04 12.00
CA THR A 95 32.83 -3.97 12.69
C THR A 95 33.08 -3.56 14.15
N PRO A 96 32.02 -3.43 14.97
CA PRO A 96 32.18 -3.06 16.36
C PRO A 96 33.01 -4.10 17.12
N ALA A 97 33.85 -3.65 18.04
CA ALA A 97 34.44 -4.55 19.03
C ALA A 97 33.32 -5.27 19.81
N PRO A 98 33.53 -6.53 20.25
CA PRO A 98 32.49 -7.36 20.90
C PRO A 98 31.78 -6.69 22.07
N GLN A 99 32.43 -5.73 22.74
CA GLN A 99 31.89 -4.99 23.88
C GLN A 99 32.14 -3.48 23.75
N HIS A 100 31.86 -2.88 22.60
CA HIS A 100 31.88 -1.42 22.50
C HIS A 100 30.67 -0.81 23.24
N SER A 101 30.93 0.19 24.08
CA SER A 101 29.88 1.03 24.66
C SER A 101 29.42 2.02 23.59
N CYS A 102 28.13 1.98 23.24
CA CYS A 102 27.58 2.88 22.23
C CYS A 102 26.24 3.45 22.64
N THR A 103 25.95 4.66 22.14
CA THR A 103 24.63 5.28 22.26
C THR A 103 23.73 4.79 21.13
N THR A 104 22.53 4.34 21.48
CA THR A 104 21.53 3.88 20.51
C THR A 104 21.10 5.01 19.59
N ARG A 105 21.39 4.88 18.29
CA ARG A 105 21.00 5.85 17.25
C ARG A 105 20.67 5.13 15.95
N CYS A 106 19.62 5.59 15.28
CA CYS A 106 19.16 4.95 14.06
C CYS A 106 20.12 5.26 12.90
N PHE A 107 20.67 4.22 12.27
CA PHE A 107 21.55 4.37 11.12
C PHE A 107 20.91 5.14 9.94
N HIS A 108 19.59 4.99 9.72
CA HIS A 108 18.90 5.58 8.56
C HIS A 108 18.32 6.97 8.80
N CYS A 109 17.60 7.16 9.91
CA CYS A 109 16.92 8.44 10.20
C CYS A 109 17.61 9.27 11.29
N LYS A 110 18.70 8.76 11.89
CA LYS A 110 19.50 9.44 12.92
C LYS A 110 18.74 9.78 14.21
N GLY A 111 17.59 9.15 14.47
CA GLY A 111 16.80 9.33 15.70
C GLY A 111 17.24 8.43 16.85
N ASP A 112 16.70 8.66 18.05
CA ASP A 112 17.02 7.96 19.30
C ASP A 112 16.32 6.60 19.43
N HIS A 113 16.56 5.72 18.46
CA HIS A 113 16.06 4.34 18.46
C HIS A 113 16.95 3.46 17.56
N PRO A 114 16.96 2.13 17.72
CA PRO A 114 17.75 1.26 16.84
C PRO A 114 17.18 1.25 15.41
N ALA A 115 17.99 0.88 14.42
CA ALA A 115 17.56 0.80 13.02
C ALA A 115 16.43 -0.22 12.79
N THR A 116 16.34 -1.24 13.64
CA THR A 116 15.30 -2.29 13.61
C THR A 116 13.98 -1.85 14.24
N HIS A 117 13.89 -0.64 14.82
CA HIS A 117 12.68 -0.18 15.50
C HIS A 117 11.48 -0.13 14.53
N PRO A 118 10.29 -0.64 14.91
CA PRO A 118 9.12 -0.69 14.04
C PRO A 118 8.68 0.69 13.55
N GLN A 119 8.76 1.71 14.41
CA GLN A 119 8.28 3.06 14.10
C GLN A 119 9.32 3.95 13.40
N CYS A 120 10.43 3.39 12.92
CA CYS A 120 11.42 4.16 12.18
C CYS A 120 10.82 4.72 10.86
N PRO A 121 10.87 6.04 10.61
CA PRO A 121 10.31 6.63 9.40
C PRO A 121 11.05 6.19 8.13
N ALA A 122 12.35 5.90 8.21
CA ALA A 122 13.11 5.41 7.05
C ALA A 122 12.66 4.03 6.56
N ARG A 123 12.03 3.23 7.43
CA ARG A 123 11.45 1.93 7.09
C ARG A 123 10.09 2.05 6.41
N GLU A 124 9.47 3.22 6.44
CA GLU A 124 8.21 3.43 5.73
C GLU A 124 8.44 3.34 4.22
N ARG A 125 7.65 2.51 3.55
CA ARG A 125 7.64 2.49 2.09
C ARG A 125 6.88 3.71 1.61
N LYS A 126 7.42 4.39 0.61
CA LYS A 126 6.69 5.45 -0.08
C LYS A 126 5.36 4.86 -0.59
N PRO A 127 4.26 5.63 -0.53
CA PRO A 127 3.01 5.17 -1.11
C PRO A 127 3.21 4.81 -2.58
N PRO A 128 2.48 3.81 -3.10
CA PRO A 128 2.58 3.42 -4.51
C PRO A 128 2.38 4.64 -5.40
N ASN A 129 3.17 4.74 -6.47
CA ASN A 129 3.12 5.87 -7.39
C ASN A 129 1.73 5.95 -8.04
N LYS A 130 0.95 6.98 -7.69
CA LYS A 130 -0.43 7.18 -8.19
C LYS A 130 -0.49 7.19 -9.73
N GLN A 131 0.52 7.75 -10.40
CA GLN A 131 0.56 7.80 -11.86
C GLN A 131 0.71 6.40 -12.46
N TYR A 132 1.53 5.54 -11.84
CA TYR A 132 1.68 4.16 -12.27
C TYR A 132 0.36 3.38 -12.14
N VAL A 133 -0.31 3.54 -11.00
CA VAL A 133 -1.63 2.91 -10.77
C VAL A 133 -2.66 3.41 -11.79
N LYS A 134 -2.67 4.72 -12.07
CA LYS A 134 -3.57 5.31 -13.08
C LYS A 134 -3.32 4.73 -14.48
N LYS A 135 -2.07 4.70 -14.92
CA LYS A 135 -1.69 4.10 -16.22
C LYS A 135 -2.07 2.62 -16.30
N ALA A 136 -1.89 1.86 -15.23
CA ALA A 136 -2.29 0.45 -15.20
C ALA A 136 -3.80 0.26 -15.28
N LEU A 137 -4.59 1.16 -14.68
CA LEU A 137 -6.06 1.17 -14.80
C LEU A 137 -6.50 1.54 -16.23
N GLU A 138 -5.91 2.58 -16.81
CA GLU A 138 -6.18 3.02 -18.19
C GLU A 138 -5.84 1.90 -19.20
N ALA A 139 -4.69 1.24 -19.04
CA ALA A 139 -4.31 0.11 -19.89
C ALA A 139 -5.29 -1.06 -19.78
N LYS A 140 -5.76 -1.39 -18.57
CA LYS A 140 -6.78 -2.44 -18.37
C LYS A 140 -8.11 -2.10 -19.04
N ALA A 141 -8.54 -0.84 -18.97
CA ALA A 141 -9.78 -0.39 -19.62
C ALA A 141 -9.73 -0.55 -21.14
N LEU A 142 -8.56 -0.40 -21.76
CA LEU A 142 -8.36 -0.60 -23.20
C LEU A 142 -8.35 -2.07 -23.61
N THR A 143 -7.87 -2.97 -22.75
CA THR A 143 -7.81 -4.42 -23.03
C THR A 143 -9.13 -5.16 -22.78
N GLN A 144 -10.09 -4.54 -22.09
CA GLN A 144 -11.41 -5.14 -21.96
C GLN A 144 -12.17 -4.91 -23.27
N PRO A 145 -12.65 -5.97 -23.95
CA PRO A 145 -13.49 -5.80 -25.12
C PRO A 145 -14.70 -4.95 -24.71
N PRO A 146 -15.17 -4.03 -25.57
CA PRO A 146 -16.33 -3.20 -25.25
C PRO A 146 -17.47 -4.14 -24.89
N THR A 147 -17.84 -4.15 -23.61
CA THR A 147 -18.99 -4.92 -23.15
C THR A 147 -20.16 -4.41 -23.97
N SER A 148 -20.72 -5.30 -24.79
CA SER A 148 -21.84 -4.98 -25.67
C SER A 148 -22.88 -4.19 -24.88
N PRO A 149 -23.39 -3.06 -25.43
CA PRO A 149 -24.24 -2.14 -24.69
C PRO A 149 -25.35 -2.91 -23.97
N PRO A 150 -25.61 -2.63 -22.69
CA PRO A 150 -26.63 -3.34 -21.93
C PRO A 150 -27.92 -3.30 -22.74
N LYS A 151 -28.41 -4.48 -23.15
CA LYS A 151 -29.66 -4.61 -23.92
C LYS A 151 -30.72 -3.82 -23.17
N GLY A 152 -31.23 -2.77 -23.83
CA GLY A 152 -32.02 -1.75 -23.20
C GLY A 152 -33.21 -2.34 -22.46
N HIS A 153 -33.13 -2.38 -21.13
CA HIS A 153 -34.32 -2.21 -20.32
C HIS A 153 -34.81 -0.78 -20.61
N ARG A 154 -35.78 -0.69 -21.52
CA ARG A 154 -36.56 0.52 -21.80
C ARG A 154 -36.78 1.25 -20.47
N PRO A 155 -36.41 2.54 -20.35
CA PRO A 155 -36.78 3.30 -19.19
C PRO A 155 -38.31 3.27 -19.12
N ARG A 156 -38.85 2.54 -18.14
CA ARG A 156 -40.26 2.57 -17.81
C ARG A 156 -40.55 4.03 -17.49
N SER A 157 -41.23 4.69 -18.40
CA SER A 157 -41.66 6.08 -18.34
C SER A 157 -42.27 6.35 -16.97
N ARG A 158 -41.47 6.90 -16.05
CA ARG A 158 -41.98 7.51 -14.84
C ARG A 158 -42.73 8.74 -15.30
N THR A 159 -44.03 8.58 -15.45
CA THR A 159 -45.00 9.66 -15.54
C THR A 159 -44.58 10.78 -14.61
N ARG A 160 -44.28 11.94 -15.22
CA ARG A 160 -44.12 13.22 -14.55
C ARG A 160 -45.36 13.46 -13.69
N ARG A 161 -45.27 13.16 -12.39
CA ARG A 161 -46.18 13.75 -11.41
C ARG A 161 -45.58 15.10 -11.05
N SER A 162 -46.05 16.10 -11.77
CA SER A 162 -45.99 17.51 -11.40
C SER A 162 -46.37 17.67 -9.93
N ARG A 163 -45.38 17.86 -9.05
CA ARG A 163 -45.63 18.30 -7.69
C ARG A 163 -45.24 19.78 -7.59
N SER A 164 -46.32 20.53 -7.56
CA SER A 164 -46.52 21.94 -7.34
C SER A 164 -45.45 22.60 -6.47
N LYS A 165 -44.98 23.74 -6.99
CA LYS A 165 -44.51 24.89 -6.20
C LYS A 165 -45.52 25.17 -5.08
N SER A 166 -45.14 24.95 -3.82
CA SER A 166 -45.73 25.68 -2.71
C SER A 166 -44.68 26.62 -2.15
N ARG A 167 -44.78 27.88 -2.59
CA ARG A 167 -44.31 29.05 -1.85
C ARG A 167 -44.99 29.01 -0.47
N GLY A 168 -44.20 29.03 0.59
CA GLY A 168 -44.68 29.22 1.96
C GLY A 168 -43.69 30.12 2.69
N LYS A 169 -44.04 31.40 2.76
CA LYS A 169 -43.30 32.52 3.35
C LYS A 169 -44.16 33.01 4.53
N SER A 170 -43.65 32.94 5.76
CA SER A 170 -44.06 33.79 6.91
C SER A 170 -43.14 33.42 8.09
N GLN A 171 -42.21 34.26 8.49
CA GLN A 171 -42.38 35.37 9.45
C GLN A 171 -42.72 34.92 10.88
N ASP A 172 -41.79 35.28 11.77
CA ASP A 172 -41.96 35.84 13.11
C ASP A 172 -42.81 35.07 14.14
N LYS A 173 -42.15 34.63 15.23
CA LYS A 173 -42.43 35.23 16.54
C LYS A 173 -41.43 34.82 17.62
N SER A 174 -40.86 35.86 18.21
CA SER A 174 -40.24 35.98 19.51
C SER A 174 -41.09 35.33 20.62
N THR A 175 -40.45 34.58 21.52
CA THR A 175 -40.70 34.58 22.98
C THR A 175 -39.62 33.77 23.70
N ALA A 176 -38.64 34.46 24.28
CA ALA A 176 -38.19 34.18 25.65
C ALA A 176 -39.13 34.95 26.61
N PRO A 177 -39.14 34.81 27.96
CA PRO A 177 -38.08 34.25 28.83
C PRO A 177 -38.61 33.49 30.09
N LEU A 178 -37.70 33.31 31.06
CA LEU A 178 -37.83 32.92 32.49
C LEU A 178 -37.48 31.45 32.79
N LYS A 179 -36.87 31.09 33.92
CA LYS A 179 -35.88 31.64 34.87
C LYS A 179 -35.79 30.55 35.96
N ASN A 180 -34.59 30.38 36.54
CA ASN A 180 -34.31 29.83 37.89
C ASN A 180 -34.40 28.32 38.13
N THR A 181 -33.24 27.71 38.42
CA THR A 181 -32.96 27.09 39.73
C THR A 181 -31.47 27.20 40.06
N PRO A 182 -31.09 27.45 41.33
CA PRO A 182 -29.71 27.41 41.80
C PRO A 182 -29.37 26.01 42.34
N GLY A 183 -28.14 25.55 42.12
CA GLY A 183 -27.69 24.25 42.58
C GLY A 183 -26.18 24.16 42.63
N THR A 184 -25.63 24.70 43.72
CA THR A 184 -24.25 24.58 44.14
C THR A 184 -23.83 23.11 44.32
N THR A 185 -22.77 22.66 43.65
CA THR A 185 -21.81 21.73 44.28
C THR A 185 -20.47 21.75 43.53
N SER A 186 -19.47 22.26 44.24
CA SER A 186 -18.06 22.34 43.91
C SER A 186 -17.42 20.94 43.93
N LYS A 187 -16.59 20.63 42.93
CA LYS A 187 -15.44 19.72 43.08
C LYS A 187 -14.36 20.03 42.02
N PRO A 188 -13.07 19.89 42.38
CA PRO A 188 -11.97 20.58 41.71
C PRO A 188 -11.52 19.84 40.43
N ARG A 189 -11.38 20.59 39.33
CA ARG A 189 -10.66 20.13 38.14
C ARG A 189 -9.19 20.50 38.28
N THR A 190 -8.35 19.50 38.06
CA THR A 190 -6.92 19.59 37.83
C THR A 190 -6.58 20.45 36.61
N PRO A 191 -5.42 21.13 36.62
CA PRO A 191 -5.08 22.14 35.62
C PRO A 191 -4.71 21.51 34.28
N THR A 192 -5.43 21.94 33.24
CA THR A 192 -5.10 21.65 31.84
C THR A 192 -4.03 22.66 31.38
N PRO A 193 -2.96 22.24 30.67
CA PRO A 193 -1.99 23.18 30.11
C PRO A 193 -2.65 24.02 29.00
N GLY A 194 -2.47 25.33 29.10
CA GLY A 194 -3.14 26.34 28.28
C GLY A 194 -2.75 26.38 26.80
N PRO A 195 -3.42 27.25 26.03
CA PRO A 195 -3.20 27.41 24.60
C PRO A 195 -1.85 28.09 24.34
N ILE A 196 -1.07 27.49 23.46
CA ILE A 196 0.20 28.02 22.95
C ILE A 196 -0.07 29.36 22.27
N GLN A 197 0.32 30.44 22.96
CA GLN A 197 0.34 31.80 22.43
C GLN A 197 1.34 31.86 21.27
N LYS A 198 0.84 32.25 20.10
CA LYS A 198 1.65 32.67 18.95
C LYS A 198 2.44 33.92 19.36
N LYS A 199 3.72 33.74 19.71
CA LYS A 199 4.66 34.87 19.85
C LYS A 199 5.04 35.34 18.44
N ASN A 200 4.60 36.54 18.12
CA ASN A 200 5.17 37.39 17.09
C ASN A 200 6.65 37.60 17.42
N ARG A 201 7.54 37.05 16.58
CA ARG A 201 8.95 37.43 16.54
C ARG A 201 9.11 38.41 15.38
N SER A 202 8.98 39.69 15.71
CA SER A 202 9.65 40.77 14.99
C SER A 202 11.15 40.62 15.24
N GLY A 203 11.89 40.17 14.23
CA GLY A 203 13.34 40.01 14.25
C GLY A 203 13.91 40.55 12.95
N SER A 204 14.57 41.69 13.10
CA SER A 204 15.37 42.50 12.19
C SER A 204 15.76 41.87 10.85
N ALA A 205 15.38 42.59 9.79
CA ALA A 205 15.99 42.53 8.48
C ALA A 205 17.33 43.26 8.50
N GLU A 206 18.43 42.54 8.29
CA GLU A 206 19.67 43.07 7.72
C GLU A 206 20.35 41.97 6.89
N GLY A 207 20.81 42.35 5.69
CA GLY A 207 21.77 41.55 4.90
C GLY A 207 21.19 40.58 3.87
N SER A 208 20.50 41.08 2.85
CA SER A 208 20.30 40.34 1.60
C SER A 208 21.37 40.73 0.57
N GLU A 209 22.51 40.05 0.61
CA GLU A 209 23.43 40.04 -0.53
C GLU A 209 22.82 39.18 -1.64
N SER A 210 22.45 39.85 -2.72
CA SER A 210 21.89 39.24 -3.92
C SER A 210 22.96 38.39 -4.62
N PRO A 211 22.67 37.13 -5.00
CA PRO A 211 23.57 36.40 -5.89
C PRO A 211 23.54 37.05 -7.28
N PRO A 212 24.69 37.30 -7.93
CA PRO A 212 24.72 37.93 -9.24
C PRO A 212 24.06 37.04 -10.30
N ALA A 213 23.23 37.68 -11.11
CA ALA A 213 22.53 37.09 -12.25
C ALA A 213 23.52 36.34 -13.16
N LYS A 214 23.38 35.01 -13.22
CA LYS A 214 24.05 34.19 -14.23
C LYS A 214 23.47 34.54 -15.60
N LYS A 215 24.28 35.20 -16.42
CA LYS A 215 24.03 35.40 -17.86
C LYS A 215 23.74 34.05 -18.53
N PRO A 216 22.74 33.97 -19.43
CA PRO A 216 22.48 32.76 -20.19
C PRO A 216 23.68 32.46 -21.10
N ALA A 217 24.21 31.25 -20.98
CA ALA A 217 25.28 30.77 -21.84
C ALA A 217 24.76 30.64 -23.29
N PRO A 218 25.56 31.01 -24.30
CA PRO A 218 25.16 30.90 -25.70
C PRO A 218 24.93 29.43 -26.07
N ALA A 219 23.75 29.16 -26.63
CA ALA A 219 23.43 27.89 -27.26
C ALA A 219 24.29 27.73 -28.51
N GLY A 220 25.22 26.77 -28.49
CA GLY A 220 25.99 26.45 -29.68
C GLY A 220 27.14 25.51 -29.36
N GLN A 221 27.08 24.33 -29.97
CA GLN A 221 28.16 23.36 -30.13
C GLN A 221 28.43 22.46 -28.91
N THR A 222 27.69 21.34 -28.86
CA THR A 222 28.18 20.12 -28.21
C THR A 222 29.51 19.72 -28.86
N PRO A 223 30.58 19.47 -28.07
CA PRO A 223 31.87 19.09 -28.63
C PRO A 223 31.74 17.76 -29.39
N PRO A 224 32.35 17.61 -30.59
CA PRO A 224 32.20 16.44 -31.46
C PRO A 224 32.56 15.11 -30.77
N ALA A 225 33.43 15.16 -29.74
CA ALA A 225 33.85 14.01 -28.97
C ALA A 225 32.70 13.27 -28.24
N LYS A 226 31.59 13.95 -27.89
CA LYS A 226 30.46 13.27 -27.23
C LYS A 226 29.59 12.48 -28.21
N GLN A 227 29.55 12.90 -29.47
CA GLN A 227 28.75 12.24 -30.49
C GLN A 227 29.46 10.98 -30.99
N GLU A 228 30.77 11.04 -31.22
CA GLU A 228 31.59 9.86 -31.55
C GLU A 228 31.52 8.77 -30.47
N LEU A 229 31.53 9.16 -29.18
CA LEU A 229 31.38 8.20 -28.08
C LEU A 229 29.98 7.54 -28.07
N GLN A 230 28.93 8.29 -28.41
CA GLN A 230 27.57 7.75 -28.48
C GLN A 230 27.40 6.80 -29.66
N ASP A 231 27.97 7.14 -30.81
CA ASP A 231 27.94 6.30 -32.00
C ASP A 231 28.75 5.01 -31.80
N ALA A 232 29.90 5.09 -31.12
CA ALA A 232 30.70 3.91 -30.74
C ALA A 232 29.95 2.98 -29.77
N LEU A 233 29.23 3.54 -28.78
CA LEU A 233 28.41 2.75 -27.86
C LEU A 233 27.19 2.12 -28.56
N ALA A 234 26.60 2.81 -29.54
CA ALA A 234 25.51 2.26 -30.34
C ALA A 234 25.99 1.07 -31.20
N ALA A 235 27.14 1.20 -31.87
CA ALA A 235 27.74 0.13 -32.66
C ALA A 235 28.07 -1.12 -31.81
N LEU A 236 28.63 -0.93 -30.61
CA LEU A 236 28.90 -2.04 -29.68
C LEU A 236 27.61 -2.75 -29.24
N ARG A 237 26.54 -1.99 -28.96
CA ARG A 237 25.24 -2.58 -28.58
C ARG A 237 24.65 -3.40 -29.72
N ASP A 238 24.72 -2.93 -30.95
CA ASP A 238 24.17 -3.64 -32.10
C ASP A 238 24.96 -4.90 -32.43
N SER A 239 26.29 -4.87 -32.30
CA SER A 239 27.15 -6.06 -32.41
C SER A 239 26.79 -7.12 -31.37
N LEU A 240 26.65 -6.73 -30.10
CA LEU A 240 26.31 -7.66 -29.01
C LEU A 240 24.90 -8.26 -29.20
N LYS A 241 23.98 -7.47 -29.74
CA LYS A 241 22.62 -7.95 -30.06
C LYS A 241 22.63 -8.98 -31.19
N ALA A 242 23.46 -8.79 -32.21
CA ALA A 242 23.62 -9.75 -33.30
C ALA A 242 24.19 -11.09 -32.79
N GLU A 243 25.25 -11.06 -31.97
CA GLU A 243 25.84 -12.27 -31.37
C GLU A 243 24.85 -13.05 -30.51
N VAL A 244 24.12 -12.36 -29.60
CA VAL A 244 23.11 -13.02 -28.75
C VAL A 244 21.98 -13.62 -29.59
N THR A 245 21.58 -12.95 -30.67
CA THR A 245 20.52 -13.46 -31.56
C THR A 245 20.99 -14.70 -32.33
N SER A 246 22.25 -14.72 -32.77
CA SER A 246 22.86 -15.91 -33.41
C SER A 246 22.91 -17.09 -32.44
N MET A 247 23.36 -16.85 -31.21
CA MET A 247 23.46 -17.90 -30.18
C MET A 247 22.10 -18.51 -29.83
N ILE A 248 21.04 -17.67 -29.76
CA ILE A 248 19.67 -18.17 -29.53
C ILE A 248 19.16 -18.97 -30.73
N ALA A 249 19.44 -18.54 -31.96
CA ALA A 249 19.01 -19.24 -33.16
C ALA A 249 19.66 -20.63 -33.30
N GLU A 250 20.96 -20.74 -32.95
CA GLU A 250 21.67 -22.03 -32.89
C GLU A 250 21.06 -22.96 -31.83
N ALA A 251 20.82 -22.45 -30.62
CA ALA A 251 20.23 -23.25 -29.54
C ALA A 251 18.81 -23.78 -29.87
N ILE A 252 18.04 -23.04 -30.67
CA ILE A 252 16.70 -23.50 -31.11
C ILE A 252 16.82 -24.62 -32.15
N ASN A 253 17.81 -24.56 -33.05
CA ASN A 253 18.03 -25.60 -34.06
C ASN A 253 18.50 -26.93 -33.44
N ASP A 254 19.30 -26.88 -32.38
CA ASP A 254 19.75 -28.07 -31.66
C ASP A 254 18.62 -28.78 -30.89
N PHE A 255 17.54 -28.07 -30.57
CA PHE A 255 16.36 -28.63 -29.93
C PHE A 255 15.36 -29.27 -30.91
N ARG A 256 15.73 -29.46 -32.19
CA ARG A 256 14.90 -30.20 -33.14
C ARG A 256 14.75 -31.64 -32.64
N PRO A 257 13.54 -32.07 -32.24
CA PRO A 257 13.34 -33.39 -31.66
C PRO A 257 13.69 -34.46 -32.70
N GLN A 258 14.76 -35.19 -32.45
CA GLN A 258 15.12 -36.39 -33.19
C GLN A 258 14.07 -37.46 -32.89
N ASP A 259 13.31 -37.82 -33.93
CA ASP A 259 12.54 -39.05 -34.07
C ASP A 259 11.80 -39.56 -32.83
N SER A 260 10.67 -38.91 -32.53
CA SER A 260 9.58 -39.61 -31.85
C SER A 260 8.96 -40.62 -32.82
N SER A 261 9.45 -41.87 -32.78
CA SER A 261 8.73 -43.03 -33.30
C SER A 261 7.27 -43.05 -32.78
N PRO A 262 6.27 -43.34 -33.63
CA PRO A 262 4.87 -43.31 -33.23
C PRO A 262 4.50 -44.58 -32.47
N LEU A 263 4.80 -44.62 -31.17
CA LEU A 263 4.14 -45.57 -30.27
C LEU A 263 2.88 -44.88 -29.73
N ALA A 264 1.75 -45.19 -30.37
CA ALA A 264 0.42 -44.78 -29.91
C ALA A 264 0.05 -45.55 -28.63
N PRO A 265 -0.15 -44.90 -27.47
CA PRO A 265 -0.83 -45.55 -26.36
C PRO A 265 -2.34 -45.49 -26.60
N ASN A 266 -2.95 -46.66 -26.64
CA ASN A 266 -4.39 -46.86 -26.63
C ASN A 266 -4.95 -46.44 -25.25
N ILE A 267 -5.31 -45.16 -25.10
CA ILE A 267 -6.00 -44.64 -23.92
C ILE A 267 -7.45 -44.35 -24.30
N LYS A 268 -8.25 -45.42 -24.37
CA LYS A 268 -9.71 -45.31 -24.22
C LYS A 268 -9.99 -45.21 -22.72
N GLY A 269 -10.40 -44.03 -22.23
CA GLY A 269 -11.11 -43.95 -20.95
C GLY A 269 -10.71 -42.91 -19.91
N LEU A 270 -10.03 -41.81 -20.24
CA LEU A 270 -9.92 -40.67 -19.31
C LEU A 270 -10.66 -39.44 -19.82
N THR A 271 -11.82 -39.21 -19.22
CA THR A 271 -12.61 -37.98 -19.31
C THR A 271 -11.75 -36.78 -18.91
N LYS A 272 -11.63 -35.84 -19.85
CA LYS A 272 -10.99 -34.53 -19.70
C LYS A 272 -11.53 -33.78 -18.48
N ARG A 273 -10.72 -33.66 -17.42
CA ARG A 273 -10.85 -32.54 -16.47
C ARG A 273 -9.93 -31.42 -16.94
N PRO A 274 -10.43 -30.21 -17.24
CA PRO A 274 -9.59 -29.07 -17.57
C PRO A 274 -8.78 -28.66 -16.34
N HIS A 275 -7.46 -28.66 -16.48
CA HIS A 275 -6.52 -28.19 -15.48
C HIS A 275 -6.64 -26.67 -15.34
N PRO A 276 -6.94 -26.10 -14.16
CA PRO A 276 -7.01 -24.67 -14.01
C PRO A 276 -5.62 -24.07 -13.77
N TYR A 277 -5.24 -23.17 -14.67
CA TYR A 277 -4.48 -21.93 -14.43
C TYR A 277 -3.08 -22.00 -13.79
N ILE A 278 -2.06 -22.02 -14.65
CA ILE A 278 -0.89 -21.14 -14.48
C ILE A 278 -1.32 -19.77 -15.02
N ARG A 279 -1.57 -18.81 -14.13
CA ARG A 279 -2.01 -17.46 -14.48
C ARG A 279 -0.81 -16.49 -14.45
N PRO A 280 -0.66 -15.58 -15.43
CA PRO A 280 0.40 -14.57 -15.41
C PRO A 280 0.20 -13.62 -14.23
N SER A 281 1.32 -13.23 -13.61
CA SER A 281 1.47 -12.30 -12.48
C SER A 281 0.42 -11.18 -12.45
N LEU A 282 -0.67 -11.39 -11.71
CA LEU A 282 -1.61 -10.33 -11.37
C LEU A 282 -0.95 -9.43 -10.31
N LEU A 283 -1.00 -8.11 -10.54
CA LEU A 283 -0.65 -7.11 -9.54
C LEU A 283 -1.56 -7.32 -8.31
N THR A 284 -1.03 -7.90 -7.25
CA THR A 284 -1.75 -8.14 -6.00
C THR A 284 -1.61 -6.92 -5.09
N GLN A 285 -2.72 -6.47 -4.52
CA GLN A 285 -2.70 -5.55 -3.38
C GLN A 285 -3.12 -6.33 -2.15
N ASP A 286 -2.20 -6.40 -1.19
CA ASP A 286 -2.50 -6.95 0.11
C ASP A 286 -3.18 -5.88 0.97
N THR A 287 -4.06 -6.31 1.87
CA THR A 287 -4.86 -5.41 2.71
C THR A 287 -4.94 -5.94 4.13
N VAL A 288 -5.05 -5.04 5.10
CA VAL A 288 -5.08 -5.37 6.53
C VAL A 288 -6.47 -5.10 7.09
N LEU A 289 -7.06 -6.09 7.75
CA LEU A 289 -8.19 -5.88 8.66
C LEU A 289 -7.66 -5.42 10.01
N LYS A 290 -8.15 -4.30 10.51
CA LYS A 290 -7.81 -3.80 11.85
C LYS A 290 -9.09 -3.55 12.62
N GLU A 291 -9.19 -4.11 13.83
CA GLU A 291 -10.24 -3.74 14.79
C GLU A 291 -10.16 -2.23 15.04
N GLN A 292 -11.32 -1.56 14.96
CA GLN A 292 -11.45 -0.22 15.51
C GLN A 292 -11.75 -0.40 17.00
N ASP A 293 -10.90 0.18 17.85
CA ASP A 293 -11.18 0.31 19.28
C ASP A 293 -12.41 1.20 19.45
N GLY A 294 -13.60 0.58 19.43
CA GLY A 294 -14.83 1.21 19.86
C GLY A 294 -14.81 1.39 21.38
N PRO A 295 -15.40 2.46 21.93
CA PRO A 295 -15.50 2.62 23.37
C PRO A 295 -16.27 1.43 23.97
N PRO A 296 -15.86 0.91 25.14
CA PRO A 296 -16.49 -0.25 25.75
C PRO A 296 -17.96 0.05 26.02
N SER A 297 -18.84 -0.79 25.47
CA SER A 297 -20.25 -0.81 25.82
C SER A 297 -20.38 -1.17 27.30
N THR A 298 -20.79 -0.20 28.12
CA THR A 298 -21.15 -0.41 29.53
C THR A 298 -22.28 -1.42 29.62
N SER A 299 -21.97 -2.61 30.12
CA SER A 299 -22.96 -3.63 30.45
C SER A 299 -23.84 -3.15 31.60
N TYR A 300 -25.13 -3.20 31.34
CA TYR A 300 -26.25 -2.91 32.22
C TYR A 300 -26.17 -3.73 33.52
N ARG A 301 -26.19 -3.03 34.66
CA ARG A 301 -26.27 -3.61 36.01
C ARG A 301 -27.74 -3.86 36.31
N SER A 302 -28.21 -5.10 36.21
CA SER A 302 -29.53 -5.48 36.71
C SER A 302 -29.44 -5.78 38.19
N SER A 303 -30.03 -4.90 38.99
CA SER A 303 -30.44 -5.14 40.37
C SER A 303 -31.46 -6.27 40.40
N GLY A 304 -31.23 -7.27 41.26
CA GLY A 304 -32.23 -8.24 41.66
C GLY A 304 -32.24 -8.30 43.18
N GLU A 305 -33.09 -7.47 43.78
CA GLU A 305 -33.60 -7.66 45.14
C GLU A 305 -34.72 -8.71 45.08
N GLN A 306 -34.62 -9.74 45.92
CA GLN A 306 -35.70 -10.30 46.74
C GLN A 306 -35.12 -11.30 47.75
#